data_AF-A0A7S3TM90-F1
#
_entry.id   AF-A0A7S3TM90-F1
#
_cell.length_a   1.000
_cell.length_b   1.000
_cell.length_c   1.000
_cell.angle_alpha   90.00
_cell.angle_beta   90.00
_cell.angle_gamma   90.00
#
_symmetry.space_group_name_H-M   'P 1'
#
loop_
_entity.id
_entity.type
_entity.pdbx_description
1 polymer ?
#
loop_
_entity_poly.entity_id
_entity_poly.type
_entity_poly.pdbx_seq_one_letter_code
_entity_poly.pdbx_strand_id
1 'polypeptide(L)'
;MALGALHLAAYQRQAALQALRSRAVDPRAVWSKVEERHFHAALGKHKKDLRAVHDAVRTKDMASVVRLYYLENGFKKKEEREKARDMQLLKEARSREAAAAREPRSGTSPPISPYLPVSR
;
A
#
# COMPACT_ATOMS: atom_id res chain seq x y z
N MET A 1 8.23 -7.27 -18.93
CA MET A 1 9.38 -8.15 -19.24
C MET A 1 8.97 -9.41 -20.02
N ALA A 2 7.94 -10.16 -19.61
CA ALA A 2 7.49 -11.36 -20.33
C ALA A 2 7.00 -11.10 -21.76
N LEU A 3 6.29 -9.98 -21.98
CA LEU A 3 5.79 -9.60 -23.31
C LEU A 3 6.90 -9.31 -24.34
N GLY A 4 8.01 -8.72 -23.91
CA GLY A 4 9.15 -8.43 -24.80
C GLY A 4 9.86 -9.71 -25.26
N ALA A 5 10.02 -10.69 -24.36
CA ALA A 5 10.59 -11.99 -24.72
C ALA A 5 9.68 -12.77 -25.67
N LEU A 6 8.35 -12.68 -25.50
CA LEU A 6 7.37 -13.24 -26.43
C LEU A 6 7.46 -12.58 -27.82
N HIS A 7 7.56 -11.26 -27.87
CA HIS A 7 7.68 -10.53 -29.13
C HIS A 7 8.96 -10.92 -29.89
N LEU A 8 10.11 -10.96 -29.20
CA LEU A 8 11.38 -11.39 -29.80
C LEU A 8 11.39 -12.87 -30.22
N ALA A 9 10.61 -13.71 -29.54
CA ALA A 9 10.43 -15.11 -29.89
C ALA A 9 9.28 -15.35 -30.90
N ALA A 10 8.80 -14.30 -31.60
CA ALA A 10 7.69 -14.38 -32.56
C ALA A 10 6.45 -15.11 -31.99
N TYR A 11 6.13 -14.83 -30.72
CA TYR A 11 5.04 -15.43 -29.95
C TYR A 11 5.16 -16.94 -29.71
N GLN A 12 6.33 -17.53 -29.98
CA GLN A 12 6.60 -18.93 -29.65
C GLN A 12 6.87 -19.08 -28.15
N ARG A 13 5.93 -19.72 -27.45
CA ARG A 13 5.96 -19.88 -25.98
C ARG A 13 7.22 -20.54 -25.46
N GLN A 14 7.65 -21.66 -26.06
CA GLN A 14 8.80 -22.42 -25.55
C GLN A 14 10.13 -21.67 -25.77
N ALA A 15 10.30 -21.04 -26.94
CA ALA A 15 11.46 -20.20 -27.22
C ALA A 15 11.51 -18.97 -26.29
N ALA A 16 10.37 -18.33 -26.03
CA ALA A 16 10.27 -17.23 -25.06
C ALA A 16 10.65 -17.67 -23.63
N LEU A 17 10.20 -18.86 -23.21
CA LEU A 17 10.55 -19.42 -21.89
C LEU A 17 12.04 -19.76 -21.79
N GLN A 18 12.64 -20.33 -22.84
CA GLN A 18 14.09 -20.58 -22.87
C GLN A 18 14.89 -19.27 -22.81
N ALA A 19 14.49 -18.26 -23.58
CA ALA A 19 15.11 -16.94 -23.56
C ALA A 19 15.00 -16.24 -22.20
N LEU A 20 13.88 -16.43 -21.49
CA LEU A 20 13.73 -15.92 -20.12
C LEU A 20 14.61 -16.66 -19.11
N ARG A 21 14.83 -17.97 -19.30
CA ARG A 21 15.68 -18.79 -18.42
C ARG A 21 17.17 -18.54 -18.63
N SER A 22 17.60 -18.31 -19.86
CA SER A 22 19.01 -18.05 -20.20
C SER A 22 19.43 -16.60 -19.95
N ARG A 23 18.47 -15.69 -19.77
CA ARG A 23 18.76 -14.29 -19.50
C ARG A 23 19.32 -14.14 -18.09
N ALA A 24 20.61 -13.82 -18.01
CA ALA A 24 21.25 -13.42 -16.78
C ALA A 24 20.48 -12.24 -16.16
N VAL A 25 20.11 -12.39 -14.89
CA VAL A 25 19.59 -11.28 -14.09
C VAL A 25 20.74 -10.31 -13.93
N ASP A 26 20.58 -9.09 -14.45
CA ASP A 26 21.62 -8.06 -14.32
C ASP A 26 21.86 -7.78 -12.83
N PRO A 27 23.07 -8.07 -12.30
CA PRO A 27 23.38 -7.83 -10.89
C PRO A 27 23.26 -6.35 -10.51
N ARG A 28 23.39 -5.44 -11.49
CA ARG A 28 23.19 -4.00 -11.25
C ARG A 28 21.72 -3.66 -11.04
N ALA A 29 20.79 -4.42 -11.61
CA ALA A 29 19.36 -4.23 -11.41
C ALA A 29 18.87 -4.73 -10.04
N VAL A 30 19.62 -5.64 -9.40
CA VAL A 30 19.26 -6.22 -8.10
C VAL A 30 19.92 -5.43 -6.98
N TRP A 31 19.13 -4.84 -6.09
CA TRP A 31 19.64 -4.13 -4.92
C TRP A 31 19.91 -5.09 -3.77
N SER A 32 21.09 -4.99 -3.16
CA SER A 32 21.37 -5.67 -1.90
C SER A 32 20.86 -4.86 -0.72
N LYS A 33 20.56 -5.51 0.40
CA LYS A 33 20.15 -4.84 1.65
C LYS A 33 21.15 -3.78 2.12
N VAL A 34 22.45 -3.98 1.87
CA VAL A 34 23.48 -3.01 2.26
C VAL A 34 23.41 -1.77 1.38
N GLU A 35 23.21 -1.94 0.07
CA GLU A 35 23.06 -0.83 -0.88
C GLU A 35 21.77 -0.05 -0.62
N GLU A 36 20.66 -0.73 -0.31
CA GLU A 36 19.40 -0.07 0.07
C GLU A 36 19.58 0.80 1.32
N ARG A 37 20.27 0.29 2.35
CA ARG A 37 20.57 1.09 3.55
C ARG A 37 21.41 2.32 3.24
N HIS A 38 22.42 2.19 2.39
CA HIS A 38 23.23 3.35 1.96
C HIS A 38 22.41 4.36 1.15
N PHE A 39 21.55 3.87 0.26
CA PHE A 39 20.63 4.71 -0.51
C PHE A 39 19.68 5.49 0.39
N HIS A 40 19.04 4.84 1.35
CA HIS A 40 18.15 5.53 2.29
C HIS A 40 18.88 6.53 3.19
N ALA A 41 20.07 6.17 3.69
CA ALA A 41 20.89 7.07 4.49
C ALA A 41 21.28 8.32 3.69
N ALA A 42 21.68 8.13 2.43
CA ALA A 42 22.02 9.22 1.52
C ALA A 42 20.79 10.07 1.15
N LEU A 43 19.63 9.45 0.90
CA LEU A 43 18.37 10.17 0.67
C LEU A 43 17.96 11.01 1.88
N GLY A 44 18.13 10.49 3.10
CA GLY A 44 17.87 11.26 4.32
C GLY A 44 18.76 12.49 4.43
N LYS A 45 20.04 12.37 4.09
CA LYS A 45 21.03 13.45 4.17
C LYS A 45 20.89 14.48 3.04
N HIS A 46 20.64 14.03 1.81
CA HIS A 46 20.64 14.86 0.60
C HIS A 46 19.24 15.15 0.05
N LYS A 47 18.19 14.68 0.74
CA LYS A 47 16.75 14.84 0.44
C LYS A 47 16.35 14.37 -0.96
N LYS A 48 16.61 15.21 -1.97
CA LYS A 48 16.19 15.06 -3.37
C LYS A 48 17.34 15.16 -4.36
N ASP A 49 18.57 15.40 -3.89
CA ASP A 49 19.72 15.40 -4.79
C ASP A 49 20.16 13.97 -5.11
N LEU A 50 19.64 13.45 -6.22
CA LEU A 50 19.93 12.09 -6.68
C LEU A 50 21.38 11.93 -7.17
N ARG A 51 22.07 13.03 -7.50
CA ARG A 51 23.50 12.98 -7.87
C ARG A 51 24.34 12.68 -6.64
N ALA A 52 24.11 13.40 -5.55
CA ALA A 52 24.78 13.14 -4.28
C ALA A 52 24.46 11.74 -3.72
N VAL A 53 23.23 11.24 -3.93
CA VAL A 53 22.84 9.87 -3.54
C VAL A 53 23.57 8.81 -4.36
N HIS A 54 23.70 9.02 -5.66
CA HIS A 54 24.49 8.14 -6.52
C HIS A 54 25.96 8.10 -6.09
N ASP A 55 26.54 9.25 -5.75
CA ASP A 55 27.94 9.33 -5.30
C ASP A 55 28.19 8.59 -3.98
N ALA A 56 27.13 8.35 -3.19
CA ALA A 56 27.18 7.53 -1.98
C ALA A 56 27.00 6.02 -2.26
N VAL A 57 26.27 5.64 -3.31
CA VAL A 57 25.95 4.24 -3.67
C VAL A 57 26.68 3.83 -4.95
N ARG A 58 27.96 4.21 -5.09
CA ARG A 58 28.81 4.13 -6.31
C ARG A 58 28.81 2.81 -7.08
N THR A 59 28.23 1.75 -6.52
CA THR A 59 28.02 0.45 -7.15
C THR A 59 26.88 0.44 -8.19
N LYS A 60 25.93 1.37 -8.11
CA LYS A 60 24.73 1.43 -8.98
C LYS A 60 24.81 2.55 -10.01
N ASP A 61 24.21 2.31 -11.17
CA ASP A 61 24.03 3.34 -12.20
C ASP A 61 22.96 4.36 -11.80
N MET A 62 23.11 5.59 -12.29
CA MET A 62 22.15 6.67 -12.05
C MET A 62 20.72 6.29 -12.40
N ALA A 63 20.51 5.52 -13.49
CA ALA A 63 19.17 5.11 -13.89
C ALA A 63 18.54 4.15 -12.86
N SER A 64 19.31 3.26 -12.24
CA SER A 64 18.83 2.41 -11.14
C SER A 64 18.50 3.20 -9.88
N VAL A 65 19.32 4.21 -9.53
CA VAL A 65 19.06 5.12 -8.39
C VAL A 65 17.74 5.87 -8.59
N VAL A 66 17.53 6.44 -9.79
CA VAL A 66 16.29 7.13 -10.14
C VAL A 66 15.09 6.19 -10.13
N ARG A 67 15.23 4.98 -10.70
CA ARG A 67 14.17 3.96 -10.68
C ARG A 67 13.73 3.62 -9.26
N LEU A 68 14.69 3.36 -8.36
CA LEU A 68 14.38 3.01 -6.98
C LEU A 68 13.69 4.18 -6.26
N TYR A 69 14.18 5.41 -6.43
CA TYR A 69 13.57 6.61 -5.85
C TYR A 69 12.09 6.75 -6.21
N TYR A 70 11.74 6.57 -7.49
CA TYR A 70 10.34 6.71 -7.93
C TYR A 70 9.48 5.51 -7.55
N LEU A 71 10.02 4.29 -7.55
CA LEU A 71 9.31 3.12 -7.03
C LEU A 71 8.93 3.34 -5.57
N GLU A 72 9.88 3.72 -4.72
CA GLU A 72 9.63 3.94 -3.29
C GLU A 72 8.70 5.12 -3.01
N ASN A 73 8.86 6.24 -3.71
CA ASN A 73 7.91 7.36 -3.55
C ASN A 73 6.51 7.00 -4.04
N GLY A 74 6.42 6.15 -5.07
CA GLY A 74 5.15 5.57 -5.52
C GLY A 74 4.52 4.68 -4.44
N PHE A 75 5.31 3.82 -3.79
CA PHE A 75 4.86 2.98 -2.68
C PHE A 75 4.42 3.80 -1.47
N LYS A 76 5.22 4.78 -1.04
CA LYS A 76 4.86 5.67 0.08
C LYS A 76 3.55 6.42 -0.17
N LYS A 77 3.37 6.96 -1.37
CA LYS A 77 2.13 7.65 -1.76
C LYS A 77 0.92 6.71 -1.80
N LYS A 78 1.12 5.45 -2.19
CA LYS A 78 0.06 4.44 -2.17
C LYS A 78 -0.30 4.05 -0.74
N GLU A 79 0.70 3.82 0.12
CA GLU A 79 0.53 3.48 1.53
C GLU A 79 -0.18 4.61 2.31
N GLU A 80 0.18 5.87 2.07
CA GLU A 80 -0.51 7.02 2.68
C GLU A 80 -1.99 7.10 2.28
N ARG A 81 -2.30 6.80 1.02
CA ARG A 81 -3.70 6.74 0.55
C ARG A 81 -4.49 5.62 1.21
N GLU A 82 -3.84 4.48 1.46
CA GLU A 82 -4.46 3.33 2.12
C GLU A 82 -4.72 3.64 3.60
N LYS A 83 -3.73 4.19 4.32
CA LYS A 83 -3.89 4.67 5.71
C LYS A 83 -4.99 5.72 5.84
N ALA A 84 -5.11 6.62 4.87
CA ALA A 84 -6.17 7.62 4.87
C ALA A 84 -7.57 7.00 4.73
N ARG A 85 -7.71 5.94 3.90
CA ARG A 85 -8.96 5.19 3.75
C ARG A 85 -9.30 4.41 5.01
N ASP A 86 -8.33 3.73 5.61
CA ASP A 86 -8.55 2.98 6.86
C ASP A 86 -8.99 3.89 8.00
N MET A 87 -8.35 5.06 8.14
CA MET A 87 -8.76 6.09 9.09
C MET A 87 -10.19 6.58 8.85
N GLN A 88 -10.59 6.70 7.59
CA GLN A 88 -11.94 7.13 7.24
C GLN A 88 -12.98 6.05 7.57
N LEU A 89 -12.69 4.78 7.26
CA LEU A 89 -13.53 3.64 7.64
C LEU A 89 -13.68 3.52 9.15
N LEU A 90 -12.60 3.74 9.91
CA LEU A 90 -12.65 3.72 11.38
C LEU A 90 -13.56 4.83 11.93
N LYS A 91 -13.49 6.04 11.36
CA LYS A 91 -14.35 7.17 11.73
C LYS A 91 -15.82 6.87 11.40
N GLU A 92 -16.08 6.32 10.22
CA GLU A 92 -17.43 5.94 9.80
C GLU A 92 -18.01 4.83 10.69
N ALA A 93 -17.23 3.79 11.00
CA ALA A 93 -17.62 2.72 11.92
C ALA A 93 -17.95 3.27 13.32
N ARG A 94 -17.08 4.13 13.87
CA ARG A 94 -17.31 4.78 15.17
C ARG A 94 -18.54 5.67 15.16
N SER A 95 -18.81 6.36 14.05
CA SER A 95 -20.01 7.19 13.91
C SER A 95 -21.29 6.36 13.82
N ARG A 96 -21.25 5.20 13.15
CA ARG A 96 -22.37 4.25 13.08
C ARG A 96 -22.64 3.60 14.43
N GLU A 97 -21.59 3.20 15.14
CA GLU A 97 -21.72 2.65 16.50
C GLU A 97 -22.27 3.70 17.48
N ALA A 98 -21.81 4.95 17.38
CA ALA A 98 -22.35 6.06 18.17
C ALA A 98 -23.80 6.39 17.80
N ALA A 99 -24.22 6.21 16.54
CA ALA A 99 -25.60 6.38 16.10
C ALA A 99 -26.51 5.22 16.56
N ALA A 100 -26.03 3.98 16.50
CA ALA A 100 -26.74 2.81 17.02
C ALA A 100 -26.91 2.86 18.54
N ALA A 101 -25.92 3.38 19.27
CA ALA A 101 -26.03 3.64 20.70
C ALA A 101 -27.00 4.80 21.04
N ARG A 102 -27.41 5.60 20.05
CA ARG A 102 -28.29 6.77 20.21
C ARG A 102 -29.73 6.50 19.78
N GLU A 103 -30.06 5.31 19.29
CA GLU A 103 -31.47 4.94 19.14
C GLU A 103 -32.13 4.89 20.53
N PRO A 104 -33.13 5.74 20.81
CA PRO A 104 -33.89 5.59 22.04
C PRO A 104 -34.67 4.29 21.92
N ARG A 105 -34.54 3.41 22.92
CA ARG A 105 -35.47 2.30 23.13
C ARG A 105 -36.89 2.87 23.21
N SER A 106 -37.59 2.88 22.08
CA SER A 106 -38.95 3.38 21.98
C SER A 106 -39.87 2.40 22.70
N GLY A 107 -40.27 2.80 23.90
CA GLY A 107 -41.57 2.57 24.52
C GLY A 107 -42.23 1.21 24.31
N THR A 108 -42.29 0.44 25.38
CA THR A 108 -43.49 -0.36 25.68
C THR A 108 -43.74 -0.29 27.18
N SER A 109 -44.25 0.85 27.64
CA SER A 109 -44.98 0.89 28.91
C SER A 109 -46.35 0.26 28.66
N PRO A 110 -46.75 -0.80 29.38
CA PRO A 110 -48.10 -1.33 29.24
C PRO A 110 -49.10 -0.29 29.75
N PRO A 111 -50.29 -0.16 29.12
CA PRO A 111 -51.32 0.74 29.62
C PRO A 111 -51.79 0.25 31.00
N ILE A 112 -51.68 1.13 32.00
CA ILE A 112 -52.27 0.95 33.32
C ILE A 112 -53.80 0.93 33.11
N SER A 113 -54.41 -0.23 33.31
CA SER A 113 -55.86 -0.42 33.25
C SER A 113 -56.50 0.07 34.55
N PRO A 114 -57.40 1.07 34.55
CA PRO A 114 -58.08 1.52 35.76
C PRO A 114 -59.47 0.89 35.82
N TYR A 115 -59.57 -0.37 36.26
CA TYR A 115 -60.85 -0.94 36.68
C TYR A 115 -60.65 -1.77 37.95
N LEU A 116 -60.85 -1.09 39.09
CA LEU A 116 -61.24 -1.73 40.34
C LEU A 116 -62.78 -1.70 40.42
N PRO A 117 -63.45 -2.85 40.51
CA PRO A 117 -64.76 -2.88 41.15
C PRO A 117 -64.57 -3.09 42.65
N VAL A 118 -64.91 -2.06 43.42
CA VAL A 118 -65.24 -2.18 44.83
C VAL A 118 -66.57 -2.92 44.91
N SER A 119 -66.57 -4.11 45.52
CA SER A 119 -67.80 -4.77 45.96
C SER A 119 -67.76 -4.89 47.48
N ARG A 120 -68.86 -4.43 48.10
CA ARG A 120 -69.17 -4.52 49.53
C ARG A 120 -69.46 -5.95 49.96
#